data_AF-A0A371X713-F1
#
_entry.id   AF-A0A371X713-F1
#
_cell.length_a   1.000
_cell.length_b   1.000
_cell.length_c   1.000
_cell.angle_alpha   90.00
_cell.angle_beta   90.00
_cell.angle_gamma   90.00
#
_symmetry.space_group_name_H-M   'P 1'
#
loop_
_entity.id
_entity.type
_entity.pdbx_description
1 polymer ?
#
loop_
_entity_poly.entity_id
_entity_poly.type
_entity_poly.pdbx_seq_one_letter_code
_entity_poly.pdbx_strand_id
1 'polypeptide(L)'
;MATTTDPMKLLSSATTGAGAAPAAAKPANNGLAAGTGAAPKVPTTPTLNDSVADKVNAITSQDSPLMQQAKTDGLKMANRRGLLNSSMAIGASQDAMIRQALPIASQDANQAFQKNMAADQFRYTMEGQKDQQQFLAGQSELDRGLQRDMQGKDIASREALAKAQRDLDTALQSNQIAAADRQQIRDIASREGMDAANRALQELMQGKDIASREGMAAQDRALQERLLASNLDATKQAQIRDIASREGLAAADRALQEALQGRDISSREGMAEADRALQEALQGRDITSREGMAAADRALQEKLQNSSLDATKQAQIRDIASREGLAAADRALQEAMQGRDIGSREQMAAAERDLQERMQSASIGATDRQQIRDIASREGLAAAERALQEVMQGRDIASREGMAWADRNLQESQFARDLATRVTLDREQRYTQAAMQGQEIAYQQNERNLDRALQEKLAGWNLKSSDRNAAAQFLTNMETMFADQYSAIMANTNLDENTRGAQLASARAMRDKQINFVEQLYVVDLNW
;
A
#
# COMPACT_ATOMS: atom_id res chain seq x y z
N MET A 1 8.25 -32.16 -40.59
CA MET A 1 7.93 -30.90 -41.30
C MET A 1 6.80 -30.22 -40.56
N ALA A 2 7.15 -29.21 -39.78
CA ALA A 2 6.24 -28.40 -38.98
C ALA A 2 6.23 -26.98 -39.57
N THR A 3 5.04 -26.43 -39.75
CA THR A 3 4.75 -25.03 -40.08
C THR A 3 3.48 -24.71 -39.27
N THR A 4 3.50 -24.00 -38.14
CA THR A 4 3.73 -22.53 -37.97
C THR A 4 2.83 -21.78 -38.96
N THR A 5 1.79 -21.03 -38.63
CA THR A 5 1.50 -19.99 -37.60
C THR A 5 -0.01 -19.70 -37.78
N ASP A 6 -0.88 -19.46 -36.80
CA ASP A 6 -1.12 -18.18 -36.11
C ASP A 6 -2.46 -18.29 -35.32
N PRO A 7 -2.50 -18.08 -33.99
CA PRO A 7 -3.74 -17.87 -33.25
C PRO A 7 -4.00 -16.37 -33.04
N MET A 8 -4.02 -15.57 -34.12
CA MET A 8 -4.25 -14.12 -34.08
C MET A 8 -5.18 -13.66 -35.22
N LYS A 9 -6.40 -14.24 -35.36
CA LYS A 9 -7.45 -13.62 -36.20
C LYS A 9 -8.88 -14.14 -36.01
N LEU A 10 -9.42 -14.03 -34.80
CA LEU A 10 -10.87 -14.10 -34.59
C LEU A 10 -11.31 -13.08 -33.53
N LEU A 11 -11.11 -11.78 -33.80
CA LEU A 11 -11.85 -10.69 -33.15
C LEU A 11 -12.00 -9.52 -34.13
N SER A 12 -13.03 -9.55 -34.96
CA SER A 12 -13.61 -8.33 -35.56
C SER A 12 -14.98 -8.63 -36.17
N SER A 13 -16.04 -8.47 -35.37
CA SER A 13 -17.35 -7.87 -35.74
C SER A 13 -18.48 -8.36 -34.82
N ALA A 14 -18.54 -7.81 -33.61
CA ALA A 14 -19.80 -7.61 -32.89
C ALA A 14 -19.63 -6.34 -32.03
N THR A 15 -20.31 -5.30 -32.49
CA THR A 15 -20.14 -3.91 -32.10
C THR A 15 -20.86 -3.61 -30.79
N THR A 16 -20.10 -3.08 -29.83
CA THR A 16 -20.49 -2.23 -28.68
C THR A 16 -21.60 -2.72 -27.74
N GLY A 17 -21.25 -3.64 -26.84
CA GLY A 17 -21.84 -3.74 -25.51
C GLY A 17 -20.89 -3.10 -24.48
N ALA A 18 -21.06 -1.81 -24.21
CA ALA A 18 -20.29 -1.11 -23.20
C ALA A 18 -20.75 -1.54 -21.79
N GLY A 19 -20.02 -2.48 -21.19
CA GLY A 19 -20.11 -2.79 -19.77
C GLY A 19 -19.59 -1.61 -18.95
N ALA A 20 -20.50 -0.76 -18.51
CA ALA A 20 -20.22 0.35 -17.62
C ALA A 20 -19.74 -0.16 -16.25
N ALA A 21 -18.68 0.48 -15.76
CA ALA A 21 -18.21 0.39 -14.39
C ALA A 21 -19.36 0.55 -13.38
N PRO A 22 -19.33 -0.12 -12.21
CA PRO A 22 -20.24 0.22 -11.13
C PRO A 22 -19.86 1.62 -10.63
N ALA A 23 -20.56 2.62 -11.14
CA ALA A 23 -20.49 3.99 -10.67
C ALA A 23 -20.84 4.02 -9.19
N ALA A 24 -19.97 4.67 -8.41
CA ALA A 24 -20.19 4.98 -7.02
C ALA A 24 -21.62 5.52 -6.81
N ALA A 25 -22.38 4.82 -5.97
CA ALA A 25 -23.67 5.27 -5.53
C ALA A 25 -23.49 6.61 -4.80
N LYS A 26 -23.80 7.69 -5.51
CA LYS A 26 -23.95 9.03 -4.96
C LYS A 26 -24.92 8.94 -3.78
N PRO A 27 -24.59 9.46 -2.58
CA PRO A 27 -25.51 9.40 -1.46
C PRO A 27 -26.82 10.04 -1.90
N ALA A 28 -27.91 9.31 -1.72
CA ALA A 28 -29.24 9.81 -1.92
C ALA A 28 -29.39 11.08 -1.08
N ASN A 29 -29.36 12.23 -1.75
CA ASN A 29 -29.98 13.44 -1.23
C ASN A 29 -31.48 13.13 -1.11
N ASN A 30 -31.87 12.49 -0.01
CA ASN A 30 -33.16 12.75 0.60
C ASN A 30 -33.08 14.15 1.23
N GLY A 31 -32.85 15.15 0.37
CA GLY A 31 -33.20 16.52 0.67
C GLY A 31 -34.69 16.48 0.91
N LEU A 32 -35.09 16.87 2.12
CA LEU A 32 -36.47 17.03 2.54
C LEU A 32 -37.20 17.66 1.35
N ALA A 33 -38.11 16.88 0.76
CA ALA A 33 -39.07 17.44 -0.16
C ALA A 33 -39.69 18.61 0.59
N ALA A 34 -39.40 19.82 0.12
CA ALA A 34 -40.14 21.00 0.45
C ALA A 34 -41.56 20.71 -0.04
N GLY A 35 -42.31 19.99 0.81
CA GLY A 35 -43.74 19.97 0.74
C GLY A 35 -44.11 21.44 0.78
N THR A 36 -44.58 21.94 -0.35
CA THR A 36 -45.43 23.11 -0.45
C THR A 36 -46.72 22.79 0.30
N GLY A 37 -46.60 22.54 1.61
CA GLY A 37 -47.66 22.73 2.56
C GLY A 37 -47.79 24.23 2.63
N ALA A 38 -48.61 24.79 1.73
CA ALA A 38 -49.23 26.07 1.99
C ALA A 38 -49.68 26.01 3.45
N ALA A 39 -49.09 26.88 4.28
CA ALA A 39 -49.49 27.04 5.67
C ALA A 39 -51.03 27.00 5.66
N PRO A 40 -51.68 26.13 6.47
CA PRO A 40 -53.12 26.11 6.51
C PRO A 40 -53.52 27.56 6.78
N LYS A 41 -54.08 28.20 5.77
CA LYS A 41 -54.55 29.56 5.85
C LYS A 41 -55.67 29.43 6.85
N VAL A 42 -55.35 29.73 8.11
CA VAL A 42 -56.36 29.90 9.15
C VAL A 42 -57.39 30.77 8.47
N PRO A 43 -58.66 30.35 8.35
CA PRO A 43 -59.65 31.21 7.75
C PRO A 43 -59.57 32.48 8.58
N THR A 44 -59.05 33.54 7.99
CA THR A 44 -59.19 34.89 8.51
C THR A 44 -60.67 35.17 8.29
N THR A 45 -61.52 34.56 9.12
CA THR A 45 -62.83 35.11 9.36
C THR A 45 -62.55 36.53 9.78
N PRO A 46 -63.06 37.53 9.05
CA PRO A 46 -62.81 38.91 9.38
C PRO A 46 -63.22 39.07 10.84
N THR A 47 -62.28 39.44 11.70
CA THR A 47 -62.58 39.88 13.07
C THR A 47 -63.68 40.91 12.93
N LEU A 48 -64.85 40.63 13.52
CA LEU A 48 -65.99 41.52 13.34
C LEU A 48 -65.58 42.86 13.93
N ASN A 49 -65.67 43.93 13.14
CA ASN A 49 -65.27 45.26 13.59
C ASN A 49 -66.05 45.66 14.86
N ASP A 50 -65.32 45.79 15.97
CA ASP A 50 -65.76 46.07 17.33
C ASP A 50 -65.96 47.58 17.56
N SER A 51 -65.57 48.41 16.59
CA SER A 51 -65.61 49.87 16.70
C SER A 51 -67.03 50.40 16.54
N VAL A 52 -67.53 51.08 17.57
CA VAL A 52 -68.81 51.79 17.52
C VAL A 52 -68.80 52.84 16.41
N ALA A 53 -67.67 53.50 16.17
CA ALA A 53 -67.55 54.53 15.13
C ALA A 53 -67.74 53.95 13.72
N ASP A 54 -67.13 52.81 13.44
CA ASP A 54 -67.27 52.16 12.13
C ASP A 54 -68.67 51.57 11.93
N LYS A 55 -69.30 51.11 13.02
CA LYS A 55 -70.68 50.62 13.01
C LYS A 55 -71.69 51.74 12.83
N VAL A 56 -71.50 52.90 13.48
CA VAL A 56 -72.31 54.10 13.23
C VAL A 56 -72.15 54.52 11.78
N ASN A 57 -70.91 54.62 11.28
CA ASN A 57 -70.64 54.97 9.88
C ASN A 57 -71.28 53.99 8.89
N ALA A 58 -71.30 52.69 9.19
CA ALA A 58 -71.97 51.68 8.37
C ALA A 58 -73.50 51.82 8.41
N ILE A 59 -74.08 52.14 9.57
CA ILE A 59 -75.53 52.34 9.73
C ILE A 59 -75.98 53.65 9.07
N THR A 60 -75.19 54.71 9.17
CA THR A 60 -75.50 56.06 8.66
C THR A 60 -75.00 56.31 7.24
N SER A 61 -74.34 55.33 6.62
CA SER A 61 -73.93 55.38 5.22
C SER A 61 -75.13 55.68 4.32
N GLN A 62 -74.92 56.48 3.26
CA GLN A 62 -75.99 57.00 2.38
C GLN A 62 -76.85 55.90 1.75
N ASP A 63 -76.32 54.68 1.65
CA ASP A 63 -76.98 53.51 1.05
C ASP A 63 -77.58 52.53 2.08
N SER A 64 -77.51 52.85 3.37
CA SER A 64 -78.11 52.01 4.40
C SER A 64 -79.64 51.95 4.24
N PRO A 65 -80.27 50.75 4.30
CA PRO A 65 -81.73 50.62 4.22
C PRO A 65 -82.48 51.52 5.23
N LEU A 66 -81.89 51.73 6.41
CA LEU A 66 -82.40 52.63 7.44
C LEU A 66 -82.37 54.10 7.01
N MET A 67 -81.29 54.54 6.33
CA MET A 67 -81.18 55.91 5.79
C MET A 67 -82.15 56.14 4.64
N GLN A 68 -82.37 55.14 3.78
CA GLN A 68 -83.35 55.22 2.69
C GLN A 68 -84.78 55.34 3.24
N GLN A 69 -85.10 54.58 4.29
CA GLN A 69 -86.39 54.67 4.99
C GLN A 69 -86.55 56.03 5.70
N ALA A 70 -85.54 56.47 6.46
CA ALA A 70 -85.56 57.76 7.15
C ALA A 70 -85.68 58.95 6.18
N LYS A 71 -84.99 58.89 5.03
CA LYS A 71 -85.10 59.89 3.95
C LYS A 71 -86.51 59.90 3.36
N THR A 72 -87.09 58.72 3.13
CA THR A 72 -88.43 58.58 2.58
C THR A 72 -89.49 59.12 3.54
N ASP A 73 -89.37 58.82 4.83
CA ASP A 73 -90.30 59.30 5.86
C ASP A 73 -90.13 60.80 6.16
N GLY A 74 -88.89 61.30 6.13
CA GLY A 74 -88.57 62.73 6.16
C GLY A 74 -89.21 63.49 5.00
N LEU A 75 -89.12 62.96 3.78
CA LEU A 75 -89.77 63.55 2.59
C LEU A 75 -91.30 63.52 2.70
N LYS A 76 -91.90 62.40 3.15
CA LYS A 76 -93.36 62.32 3.39
C LYS A 76 -93.79 63.36 4.43
N MET A 77 -93.03 63.55 5.50
CA MET A 77 -93.33 64.50 6.56
C MET A 77 -93.14 65.95 6.10
N ALA A 78 -92.12 66.23 5.28
CA ALA A 78 -91.90 67.53 4.65
C ALA A 78 -93.01 67.88 3.66
N ASN A 79 -93.47 66.92 2.85
CA ASN A 79 -94.60 67.09 1.93
C ASN A 79 -95.89 67.44 2.67
N ARG A 80 -96.16 66.76 3.80
CA ARG A 80 -97.32 67.08 4.67
C ARG A 80 -97.26 68.50 5.26
N ARG A 81 -96.06 69.07 5.40
CA ARG A 81 -95.84 70.43 5.92
C ARG A 81 -95.67 71.48 4.82
N GLY A 82 -95.81 71.11 3.53
CA GLY A 82 -95.62 72.02 2.39
C GLY A 82 -94.16 72.43 2.15
N LEU A 83 -93.21 71.77 2.81
CA LEU A 83 -91.77 72.08 2.77
C LEU A 83 -91.02 71.14 1.82
N LEU A 84 -91.60 70.92 0.63
CA LEU A 84 -91.25 69.88 -0.36
C LEU A 84 -89.80 69.93 -0.91
N ASN A 85 -88.97 70.88 -0.47
CA ASN A 85 -87.59 71.02 -0.94
C ASN A 85 -86.64 71.61 0.12
N SER A 86 -86.95 71.44 1.41
CA SER A 86 -86.12 72.00 2.47
C SER A 86 -84.99 71.04 2.83
N SER A 87 -83.73 71.45 2.59
CA SER A 87 -82.51 70.80 3.08
C SER A 87 -82.54 70.57 4.60
N MET A 88 -83.30 71.40 5.33
CA MET A 88 -83.56 71.26 6.76
C MET A 88 -84.32 69.98 7.13
N ALA A 89 -85.22 69.47 6.28
CA ALA A 89 -85.93 68.22 6.54
C ALA A 89 -85.00 67.00 6.41
N ILE A 90 -84.07 67.03 5.45
CA ILE A 90 -83.06 65.98 5.27
C ILE A 90 -82.04 66.03 6.41
N GLY A 91 -81.59 67.22 6.82
CA GLY A 91 -80.68 67.38 7.96
C GLY A 91 -81.30 66.91 9.29
N ALA A 92 -82.58 67.21 9.53
CA ALA A 92 -83.29 66.74 10.71
C ALA A 92 -83.50 65.21 10.72
N SER A 93 -83.77 64.59 9.56
CA SER A 93 -83.86 63.13 9.43
C SER A 93 -82.52 62.44 9.62
N GLN A 94 -81.42 63.04 9.14
CA GLN A 94 -80.06 62.54 9.36
C GLN A 94 -79.67 62.62 10.85
N ASP A 95 -79.92 63.75 11.51
CA ASP A 95 -79.61 63.92 12.94
C ASP A 95 -80.43 62.97 13.83
N ALA A 96 -81.72 62.81 13.55
CA ALA A 96 -82.57 61.84 14.25
C ALA A 96 -82.08 60.40 14.04
N MET A 97 -81.61 60.06 12.83
CA MET A 97 -81.07 58.74 12.55
C MET A 97 -79.73 58.50 13.25
N ILE A 98 -78.81 59.47 13.27
CA ILE A 98 -77.51 59.33 13.97
C ILE A 98 -77.75 59.08 15.46
N ARG A 99 -78.68 59.83 16.09
CA ARG A 99 -79.05 59.62 17.49
C ARG A 99 -79.66 58.23 17.76
N GLN A 100 -80.44 57.71 16.81
CA GLN A 100 -81.01 56.36 16.89
C GLN A 100 -79.98 55.26 16.55
N ALA A 101 -78.97 55.56 15.74
CA ALA A 101 -77.94 54.62 15.30
C ALA A 101 -76.89 54.37 16.40
N LEU A 102 -76.55 55.38 17.20
CA LEU A 102 -75.59 55.27 18.31
C LEU A 102 -75.89 54.12 19.30
N PRO A 103 -77.11 53.96 19.85
CA PRO A 103 -77.41 52.86 20.78
C PRO A 103 -77.44 51.48 20.11
N ILE A 104 -77.70 51.40 18.80
CA ILE A 104 -77.68 50.13 18.05
C ILE A 104 -76.22 49.73 17.77
N ALA A 105 -75.40 50.70 17.34
CA ALA A 105 -73.99 50.50 17.08
C ALA A 105 -73.22 50.10 18.34
N SER A 106 -73.57 50.66 19.51
CA SER A 106 -72.96 50.25 20.78
C SER A 106 -73.36 48.84 21.21
N GLN A 107 -74.58 48.40 20.93
CA GLN A 107 -75.00 47.01 21.18
C GLN A 107 -74.28 46.02 20.24
N ASP A 108 -74.18 46.33 18.95
CA ASP A 108 -73.52 45.46 17.97
C ASP A 108 -72.01 45.38 18.18
N ALA A 109 -71.36 46.51 18.52
CA ALA A 109 -69.96 46.56 18.92
C ALA A 109 -69.67 45.66 20.14
N ASN A 110 -70.52 45.71 21.17
CA ASN A 110 -70.37 44.84 22.34
C ASN A 110 -70.55 43.36 21.99
N GLN A 111 -71.46 43.02 21.07
CA GLN A 111 -71.62 41.64 20.60
C GLN A 111 -70.45 41.16 19.74
N ALA A 112 -69.90 42.04 18.90
CA ALA A 112 -68.70 41.77 18.11
C ALA A 112 -67.48 41.51 19.00
N PHE A 113 -67.26 42.36 20.01
CA PHE A 113 -66.18 42.20 20.99
C PHE A 113 -66.28 40.87 21.75
N GLN A 114 -67.47 40.50 22.23
CA GLN A 114 -67.69 39.21 22.91
C GLN A 114 -67.39 38.01 22.00
N LYS A 115 -67.74 38.09 20.71
CA LYS A 115 -67.44 37.03 19.73
C LYS A 115 -65.95 36.96 19.40
N ASN A 116 -65.27 38.09 19.25
CA ASN A 116 -63.83 38.12 19.01
C ASN A 116 -63.07 37.55 20.22
N MET A 117 -63.48 37.89 21.45
CA MET A 117 -62.89 37.33 22.67
C MET A 117 -63.09 35.81 22.78
N ALA A 118 -64.27 35.30 22.41
CA ALA A 118 -64.52 33.86 22.38
C ALA A 118 -63.70 33.14 21.29
N ALA A 119 -63.54 33.77 20.12
CA ALA A 119 -62.71 33.25 19.04
C ALA A 119 -61.23 33.20 19.43
N ASP A 120 -60.72 34.23 20.10
CA ASP A 120 -59.35 34.27 20.58
C ASP A 120 -59.10 33.24 21.69
N GLN A 121 -60.04 33.05 22.63
CA GLN A 121 -59.93 31.97 23.63
C GLN A 121 -59.86 30.57 23.00
N PHE A 122 -60.67 30.32 21.97
CA PHE A 122 -60.60 29.06 21.23
C PHE A 122 -59.25 28.89 20.53
N ARG A 123 -58.70 29.97 19.96
CA ARG A 123 -57.38 29.95 19.32
C ARG A 123 -56.27 29.64 20.32
N TYR A 124 -56.22 30.31 21.47
CA TYR A 124 -55.21 30.03 22.50
C TYR A 124 -55.27 28.58 22.98
N THR A 125 -56.48 28.03 23.11
CA THR A 125 -56.66 26.62 23.51
C THR A 125 -56.13 25.66 22.43
N MET A 126 -56.37 25.96 21.15
CA MET A 126 -55.87 25.18 20.02
C MET A 126 -54.36 25.32 19.80
N GLU A 127 -53.80 26.53 19.99
CA GLU A 127 -52.37 26.81 19.90
C GLU A 127 -51.61 26.04 21.00
N GLY A 128 -52.10 26.09 22.24
CA GLY A 128 -51.51 25.34 23.36
C GLY A 128 -51.53 23.83 23.15
N GLN A 129 -52.59 23.27 22.55
CA GLN A 129 -52.61 21.85 22.19
C GLN A 129 -51.60 21.50 21.09
N LYS A 130 -51.38 22.38 20.11
CA LYS A 130 -50.37 22.16 19.06
C LYS A 130 -48.95 22.20 19.62
N ASP A 131 -48.66 23.16 20.50
CA ASP A 131 -47.35 23.26 21.14
C ASP A 131 -47.06 22.02 22.00
N GLN A 132 -48.08 21.54 22.72
CA GLN A 132 -47.97 20.29 23.49
C GLN A 132 -47.72 19.08 22.58
N GLN A 133 -48.44 18.95 21.46
CA GLN A 133 -48.22 17.86 20.50
C GLN A 133 -46.84 17.93 19.84
N GLN A 134 -46.36 19.13 19.50
CA GLN A 134 -45.01 19.32 18.94
C GLN A 134 -43.92 18.93 19.93
N PHE A 135 -44.08 19.26 21.21
CA PHE A 135 -43.12 18.84 22.24
C PHE A 135 -43.07 17.32 22.40
N LEU A 136 -44.23 16.64 22.47
CA LEU A 136 -44.28 15.17 22.54
C LEU A 136 -43.71 14.52 21.28
N ALA A 137 -43.98 15.07 20.10
CA ALA A 137 -43.43 14.58 18.84
C ALA A 137 -41.89 14.70 18.81
N GLY A 138 -41.35 15.84 19.26
CA GLY A 138 -39.90 16.05 19.35
C GLY A 138 -39.23 15.08 20.32
N GLN A 139 -39.84 14.80 21.48
CA GLN A 139 -39.33 13.81 22.42
C GLN A 139 -39.33 12.39 21.81
N SER A 140 -40.40 12.01 21.12
CA SER A 140 -40.50 10.71 20.44
C SER A 140 -39.50 10.56 19.28
N GLU A 141 -39.17 11.65 18.60
CA GLU A 141 -38.12 11.65 17.58
C GLU A 141 -36.73 11.47 18.18
N LEU A 142 -36.45 12.10 19.32
CA LEU A 142 -35.20 11.91 20.04
C LEU A 142 -35.02 10.45 20.49
N ASP A 143 -36.06 9.86 21.05
CA ASP A 143 -36.06 8.45 21.48
C ASP A 143 -35.88 7.49 20.29
N ARG A 144 -36.58 7.73 19.17
CA ARG A 144 -36.35 6.96 17.94
C ARG A 144 -34.94 7.13 17.41
N GLY A 145 -34.36 8.33 17.50
CA GLY A 145 -32.99 8.62 17.11
C GLY A 145 -31.98 7.82 17.96
N LEU A 146 -32.14 7.85 19.28
CA LEU A 146 -31.30 7.10 20.22
C LEU A 146 -31.43 5.58 20.00
N GLN A 147 -32.65 5.09 19.76
CA GLN A 147 -32.89 3.68 19.48
C GLN A 147 -32.24 3.23 18.16
N ARG A 148 -32.27 4.06 17.12
CA ARG A 148 -31.55 3.78 15.86
C ARG A 148 -30.04 3.78 16.06
N ASP A 149 -29.50 4.68 16.87
CA ASP A 149 -28.06 4.73 17.17
C ASP A 149 -27.60 3.48 17.92
N MET A 150 -28.36 3.03 18.93
CA MET A 150 -28.08 1.76 19.61
C MET A 150 -28.15 0.56 18.66
N GLN A 151 -29.21 0.46 17.85
CA GLN A 151 -29.34 -0.62 16.86
C GLN A 151 -28.20 -0.59 15.83
N GLY A 152 -27.78 0.60 15.38
CA GLY A 152 -26.65 0.76 14.48
C GLY A 152 -25.33 0.30 15.09
N LYS A 153 -25.09 0.63 16.36
CA LYS A 153 -23.90 0.17 17.11
C LYS A 153 -23.90 -1.35 17.32
N ASP A 154 -25.05 -1.95 17.65
CA ASP A 154 -25.18 -3.39 17.80
C ASP A 154 -24.93 -4.14 16.49
N ILE A 155 -25.47 -3.63 15.38
CA ILE A 155 -25.25 -4.19 14.04
C ILE A 155 -23.76 -4.09 13.68
N ALA A 156 -23.15 -2.91 13.84
CA ALA A 156 -21.73 -2.71 13.55
C ALA A 156 -20.83 -3.64 14.39
N SER A 157 -21.17 -3.84 15.66
CA SER A 157 -20.43 -4.77 16.53
C SER A 157 -20.56 -6.22 16.05
N ARG A 158 -21.76 -6.66 15.64
CA ARG A 158 -21.96 -8.02 15.12
C ARG A 158 -21.25 -8.24 13.80
N GLU A 159 -21.26 -7.25 12.91
CA GLU A 159 -20.54 -7.31 11.64
C GLU A 159 -19.02 -7.36 11.84
N ALA A 160 -18.49 -6.55 12.77
CA ALA A 160 -17.07 -6.58 13.13
C ALA A 160 -16.66 -7.96 13.66
N LEU A 161 -17.49 -8.56 14.51
CA LEU A 161 -17.22 -9.89 15.08
C LEU A 161 -17.32 -11.00 14.01
N ALA A 162 -18.30 -10.92 13.12
CA ALA A 162 -18.43 -11.84 11.98
C ALA A 162 -17.28 -11.68 10.96
N LYS A 163 -16.73 -10.48 10.79
CA LYS A 163 -15.53 -10.25 9.99
C LYS A 163 -14.30 -10.88 10.67
N ALA A 164 -14.12 -10.65 11.97
CA ALA A 164 -13.02 -11.23 12.72
C ALA A 164 -13.03 -12.78 12.69
N GLN A 165 -14.21 -13.40 12.78
CA GLN A 165 -14.36 -14.85 12.63
C GLN A 165 -13.92 -15.34 11.24
N ARG A 166 -14.35 -14.68 10.16
CA ARG A 166 -13.95 -15.05 8.80
C ARG A 166 -12.45 -14.86 8.56
N ASP A 167 -11.88 -13.78 9.09
CA ASP A 167 -10.45 -13.51 8.98
C ASP A 167 -9.63 -14.59 9.73
N LEU A 168 -10.12 -15.05 10.89
CA LEU A 168 -9.54 -16.17 11.64
C LEU A 168 -9.64 -17.50 10.87
N ASP A 169 -10.80 -17.84 10.31
CA ASP A 169 -10.98 -19.06 9.51
C ASP A 169 -10.05 -19.08 8.30
N THR A 170 -9.91 -17.93 7.62
CA THR A 170 -8.99 -17.77 6.49
C THR A 170 -7.52 -17.95 6.92
N ALA A 171 -7.15 -17.40 8.09
CA ALA A 171 -5.81 -17.58 8.65
C ALA A 171 -5.53 -19.03 9.05
N LEU A 172 -6.52 -19.76 9.58
CA LEU A 172 -6.38 -21.17 9.90
C LEU A 172 -6.25 -22.03 8.64
N GLN A 173 -7.06 -21.77 7.63
CA GLN A 173 -7.02 -22.51 6.37
C GLN A 173 -5.69 -22.29 5.63
N SER A 174 -5.19 -21.05 5.58
CA SER A 174 -3.88 -20.76 4.98
C SER A 174 -2.72 -21.43 5.74
N ASN A 175 -2.77 -21.44 7.08
CA ASN A 175 -1.78 -22.17 7.88
C ASN A 175 -1.83 -23.69 7.64
N GLN A 176 -3.03 -24.27 7.47
CA GLN A 176 -3.17 -25.70 7.15
C GLN A 176 -2.59 -26.03 5.77
N ILE A 177 -2.88 -25.22 4.76
CA ILE A 177 -2.31 -25.40 3.40
C ILE A 177 -0.78 -25.27 3.44
N ALA A 178 -0.25 -24.24 4.11
CA ALA A 178 1.19 -24.06 4.25
C ALA A 178 1.87 -25.18 5.06
N ALA A 179 1.15 -25.85 5.96
CA ALA A 179 1.65 -27.04 6.67
C ALA A 179 1.65 -28.27 5.74
N ALA A 180 0.59 -28.46 4.94
CA ALA A 180 0.49 -29.52 3.97
C ALA A 180 1.57 -29.41 2.87
N ASP A 181 1.78 -28.21 2.32
CA ASP A 181 2.84 -27.94 1.33
C ASP A 181 4.23 -28.26 1.90
N ARG A 182 4.49 -27.90 3.17
CA ARG A 182 5.75 -28.24 3.85
C ARG A 182 5.93 -29.75 4.09
N GLN A 183 4.86 -30.53 4.20
CA GLN A 183 4.95 -31.99 4.25
C GLN A 183 5.23 -32.55 2.86
N GLN A 184 4.52 -32.09 1.83
CA GLN A 184 4.75 -32.53 0.45
C GLN A 184 6.17 -32.25 -0.03
N ILE A 185 6.73 -31.07 0.26
CA ILE A 185 8.13 -30.75 -0.09
C ILE A 185 9.10 -31.70 0.62
N ARG A 186 8.86 -32.05 1.89
CA ARG A 186 9.69 -33.03 2.61
C ARG A 186 9.59 -34.42 2.00
N ASP A 187 8.39 -34.85 1.61
CA ASP A 187 8.20 -36.16 0.99
C ASP A 187 8.88 -36.23 -0.38
N ILE A 188 8.78 -35.17 -1.19
CA ILE A 188 9.48 -35.06 -2.48
C ILE A 188 10.99 -35.08 -2.27
N ALA A 189 11.52 -34.23 -1.37
CA ALA A 189 12.96 -34.20 -1.08
C ALA A 189 13.49 -35.55 -0.57
N SER A 190 12.69 -36.27 0.24
CA SER A 190 13.05 -37.62 0.69
C SER A 190 13.05 -38.63 -0.45
N ARG A 191 12.08 -38.56 -1.37
CA ARG A 191 12.02 -39.44 -2.55
C ARG A 191 13.18 -39.17 -3.50
N GLU A 192 13.43 -37.91 -3.83
CA GLU A 192 14.56 -37.51 -4.67
C GLU A 192 15.91 -37.92 -4.05
N GLY A 193 16.05 -37.81 -2.72
CA GLY A 193 17.22 -38.32 -2.01
C GLY A 193 17.40 -39.84 -2.14
N MET A 194 16.32 -40.62 -2.04
CA MET A 194 16.37 -42.07 -2.26
C MET A 194 16.68 -42.42 -3.72
N ASP A 195 16.09 -41.71 -4.68
CA ASP A 195 16.32 -41.95 -6.11
C ASP A 195 17.77 -41.61 -6.50
N ALA A 196 18.31 -40.50 -5.97
CA ALA A 196 19.72 -40.14 -6.15
C ALA A 196 20.66 -41.19 -5.54
N ALA A 197 20.35 -41.69 -4.34
CA ALA A 197 21.12 -42.77 -3.70
C ALA A 197 21.05 -44.08 -4.51
N ASN A 198 19.88 -44.41 -5.04
CA ASN A 198 19.69 -45.61 -5.87
C ASN A 198 20.45 -45.50 -7.20
N ARG A 199 20.44 -44.32 -7.83
CA ARG A 199 21.23 -44.04 -9.04
C ARG A 199 22.73 -44.16 -8.78
N ALA A 200 23.23 -43.57 -7.69
CA ALA A 200 24.64 -43.67 -7.31
C ALA A 200 25.07 -45.13 -7.05
N LEU A 201 24.22 -45.93 -6.41
CA LEU A 201 24.46 -47.36 -6.23
C LEU A 201 24.55 -48.10 -7.58
N GLN A 202 23.65 -47.77 -8.51
CA GLN A 202 23.63 -48.38 -9.84
C GLN A 202 24.87 -47.99 -10.67
N GLU A 203 25.30 -46.73 -10.62
CA GLU A 203 26.54 -46.26 -11.24
C GLU A 203 27.77 -46.96 -10.66
N LEU A 204 27.81 -47.19 -9.34
CA LEU A 204 28.90 -47.91 -8.70
C LEU A 204 28.95 -49.38 -9.14
N MET A 205 27.80 -50.05 -9.29
CA MET A 205 27.76 -51.41 -9.83
C MET A 205 28.24 -51.45 -11.29
N GLN A 206 27.75 -50.56 -12.14
CA GLN A 206 28.19 -50.47 -13.53
C GLN A 206 29.69 -50.17 -13.63
N GLY A 207 30.22 -49.26 -12.81
CA GLY A 207 31.64 -48.96 -12.76
C GLY A 207 32.49 -50.16 -12.36
N LYS A 208 32.03 -50.97 -11.39
CA LYS A 208 32.70 -52.23 -11.03
C LYS A 208 32.67 -53.26 -12.16
N ASP A 209 31.53 -53.40 -12.85
CA ASP A 209 31.40 -54.31 -13.98
C ASP A 209 32.31 -53.91 -15.16
N ILE A 210 32.39 -52.61 -15.45
CA ILE A 210 33.28 -52.06 -16.48
C ILE A 210 34.74 -52.27 -16.09
N ALA A 211 35.14 -51.91 -14.86
CA ALA A 211 36.51 -52.10 -14.39
C ALA A 211 36.93 -53.58 -14.42
N SER A 212 36.03 -54.50 -14.08
CA SER A 212 36.28 -55.94 -14.18
C SER A 212 36.46 -56.40 -15.63
N ARG A 213 35.64 -55.89 -16.56
CA ARG A 213 35.76 -56.22 -18.00
C ARG A 213 37.03 -55.65 -18.61
N GLU A 214 37.38 -54.42 -18.27
CA GLU A 214 38.61 -53.77 -18.73
C GLU A 214 39.86 -54.47 -18.17
N GLY A 215 39.83 -54.87 -16.90
CA GLY A 215 40.90 -55.67 -16.29
C GLY A 215 41.11 -57.00 -17.01
N MET A 216 40.03 -57.71 -17.34
CA MET A 216 40.09 -58.97 -18.09
C MET A 216 40.60 -58.76 -19.52
N ALA A 217 40.11 -57.73 -20.23
CA ALA A 217 40.57 -57.39 -21.57
C ALA A 217 42.04 -56.95 -21.61
N ALA A 218 42.52 -56.24 -20.59
CA ALA A 218 43.93 -55.86 -20.46
C ALA A 218 44.80 -57.09 -20.22
N GLN A 219 44.33 -58.05 -19.42
CA GLN A 219 45.03 -59.30 -19.15
C GLN A 219 45.12 -60.17 -20.42
N ASP A 220 44.04 -60.29 -21.18
CA ASP A 220 44.02 -60.97 -22.48
C ASP A 220 44.96 -60.31 -23.49
N ARG A 221 44.97 -58.97 -23.55
CA ARG A 221 45.89 -58.22 -24.43
C ARG A 221 47.36 -58.50 -24.05
N ALA A 222 47.68 -58.47 -22.76
CA ALA A 222 49.03 -58.75 -22.27
C ALA A 222 49.48 -60.19 -22.59
N LEU A 223 48.56 -61.17 -22.50
CA LEU A 223 48.84 -62.56 -22.90
C LEU A 223 49.08 -62.68 -24.41
N GLN A 224 48.29 -62.00 -25.24
CA GLN A 224 48.49 -61.96 -26.69
C GLN A 224 49.84 -61.34 -27.07
N GLU A 225 50.19 -60.19 -26.48
CA GLU A 225 51.48 -59.53 -26.72
C GLU A 225 52.65 -60.44 -26.33
N ARG A 226 52.55 -61.14 -25.21
CA ARG A 226 53.59 -62.09 -24.78
C ARG A 226 53.74 -63.28 -25.74
N LEU A 227 52.64 -63.81 -26.26
CA LEU A 227 52.68 -64.90 -27.25
C LEU A 227 53.29 -64.43 -28.58
N LEU A 228 52.95 -63.22 -29.02
CA LEU A 228 53.53 -62.62 -30.23
C LEU A 228 55.04 -62.40 -30.07
N ALA A 229 55.47 -61.84 -28.94
CA ALA A 229 56.89 -61.64 -28.63
C ALA A 229 57.65 -62.98 -28.61
N SER A 230 57.09 -64.01 -27.96
CA SER A 230 57.69 -65.34 -27.93
C SER A 230 57.82 -65.97 -29.31
N ASN A 231 56.83 -65.80 -30.19
CA ASN A 231 56.89 -66.28 -31.57
C ASN A 231 57.94 -65.52 -32.40
N LEU A 232 58.08 -64.21 -32.18
CA LEU A 232 59.10 -63.41 -32.83
C LEU A 232 60.52 -63.80 -32.38
N ASP A 233 60.71 -64.11 -31.10
CA ASP A 233 62.01 -64.57 -30.60
C ASP A 233 62.35 -65.98 -31.10
N ALA A 234 61.37 -66.88 -31.14
CA ALA A 234 61.56 -68.22 -31.72
C ALA A 234 61.95 -68.15 -33.20
N THR A 235 61.30 -67.26 -33.98
CA THR A 235 61.64 -67.07 -35.41
C THR A 235 63.03 -66.43 -35.58
N LYS A 236 63.39 -65.43 -34.78
CA LYS A 236 64.75 -64.85 -34.79
C LYS A 236 65.82 -65.89 -34.44
N GLN A 237 65.58 -66.73 -33.42
CA GLN A 237 66.52 -67.79 -33.05
C GLN A 237 66.68 -68.85 -34.13
N ALA A 238 65.60 -69.23 -34.82
CA ALA A 238 65.66 -70.14 -35.95
C ALA A 238 66.50 -69.54 -37.10
N GLN A 239 66.31 -68.25 -37.42
CA GLN A 239 67.11 -67.55 -38.43
C GLN A 239 68.60 -67.50 -38.05
N ILE A 240 68.93 -67.20 -36.79
CA ILE A 240 70.32 -67.20 -36.31
C ILE A 240 70.94 -68.59 -36.46
N ARG A 241 70.20 -69.65 -36.12
CA ARG A 241 70.67 -71.04 -36.26
C ARG A 241 70.93 -71.40 -37.73
N ASP A 242 70.04 -70.98 -38.64
CA ASP A 242 70.21 -71.21 -40.08
C ASP A 242 71.43 -70.46 -40.63
N ILE A 243 71.65 -69.21 -40.22
CA ILE A 243 72.84 -68.44 -40.61
C ILE A 243 74.11 -69.12 -40.09
N ALA A 244 74.15 -69.50 -38.82
CA ALA A 244 75.30 -70.17 -38.22
C ALA A 244 75.62 -71.52 -38.91
N SER A 245 74.59 -72.28 -39.32
CA SER A 245 74.76 -73.52 -40.08
C SER A 245 75.37 -73.26 -41.47
N ARG A 246 74.90 -72.22 -42.17
CA ARG A 246 75.45 -71.80 -43.47
C ARG A 246 76.89 -71.33 -43.37
N GLU A 247 77.22 -70.54 -42.35
CA GLU A 247 78.60 -70.10 -42.11
C GLU A 247 79.52 -71.29 -41.77
N GLY A 248 79.04 -72.27 -40.98
CA GLY A 248 79.76 -73.50 -40.70
C GLY A 248 80.06 -74.32 -41.96
N LEU A 249 79.10 -74.46 -42.87
CA LEU A 249 79.30 -75.12 -44.17
C LEU A 249 80.31 -74.37 -45.04
N ALA A 250 80.20 -73.04 -45.12
CA ALA A 250 81.13 -72.22 -45.89
C ALA A 250 82.57 -72.28 -45.33
N ALA A 251 82.73 -72.34 -44.01
CA ALA A 251 84.02 -72.50 -43.35
C ALA A 251 84.61 -73.91 -43.62
N ALA A 252 83.79 -74.95 -43.61
CA ALA A 252 84.21 -76.31 -43.95
C ALA A 252 84.67 -76.43 -45.42
N ASP A 253 83.92 -75.83 -46.36
CA ASP A 253 84.32 -75.77 -47.77
C ASP A 253 85.64 -75.03 -47.95
N ARG A 254 85.83 -73.90 -47.26
CA ARG A 254 87.08 -73.13 -47.31
C ARG A 254 88.27 -73.94 -46.76
N ALA A 255 88.09 -74.61 -45.62
CA ALA A 255 89.13 -75.45 -45.03
C ALA A 255 89.51 -76.62 -45.94
N LEU A 256 88.54 -77.23 -46.64
CA LEU A 256 88.81 -78.30 -47.60
C LEU A 256 89.56 -77.77 -48.84
N GLN A 257 89.21 -76.56 -49.30
CA GLN A 257 89.90 -75.90 -50.41
C GLN A 257 91.35 -75.54 -50.04
N GLU A 258 91.58 -75.01 -48.84
CA GLU A 258 92.92 -74.71 -48.31
C GLU A 258 93.76 -75.99 -48.13
N ALA A 259 93.16 -77.09 -47.66
CA ALA A 259 93.86 -78.37 -47.52
C ALA A 259 94.28 -78.97 -48.88
N LEU A 260 93.43 -78.85 -49.91
CA LEU A 260 93.76 -79.27 -51.27
C LEU A 260 94.88 -78.40 -51.86
N GLN A 261 94.81 -77.08 -51.69
CA GLN A 261 95.88 -76.17 -52.13
C GLN A 261 97.20 -76.44 -51.41
N GLY A 262 97.18 -76.66 -50.09
CA GLY A 262 98.37 -77.01 -49.31
C GLY A 262 99.01 -78.31 -49.80
N ARG A 263 98.19 -79.33 -50.11
CA ARG A 263 98.67 -80.60 -50.67
C ARG A 263 99.28 -80.43 -52.07
N ASP A 264 98.69 -79.60 -52.93
CA ASP A 264 99.24 -79.30 -54.26
C ASP A 264 100.57 -78.53 -54.16
N ILE A 265 100.70 -77.61 -53.20
CA ILE A 265 101.96 -76.89 -52.92
C ILE A 265 103.04 -77.85 -52.42
N SER A 266 102.75 -78.69 -51.41
CA SER A 266 103.72 -79.69 -50.91
C SER A 266 104.19 -80.67 -51.99
N SER A 267 103.31 -81.03 -52.94
CA SER A 267 103.69 -81.88 -54.08
C SER A 267 104.65 -81.18 -55.03
N ARG A 268 104.43 -79.89 -55.32
CA ARG A 268 105.33 -79.08 -56.15
C ARG A 268 106.67 -78.84 -55.47
N GLU A 269 106.67 -78.53 -54.18
CA GLU A 269 107.89 -78.35 -53.39
C GLU A 269 108.67 -79.65 -53.30
N GLY A 270 108.00 -80.80 -53.11
CA GLY A 270 108.65 -82.12 -53.13
C GLY A 270 109.31 -82.47 -54.47
N MET A 271 108.71 -82.09 -55.61
CA MET A 271 109.36 -82.24 -56.92
C MET A 271 110.56 -81.29 -57.07
N ALA A 272 110.45 -80.05 -56.58
CA ALA A 272 111.55 -79.08 -56.65
C ALA A 272 112.73 -79.44 -55.73
N GLU A 273 112.46 -80.00 -54.55
CA GLU A 273 113.49 -80.50 -53.63
C GLU A 273 114.15 -81.78 -54.14
N ALA A 274 113.40 -82.67 -54.81
CA ALA A 274 113.98 -83.85 -55.46
C ALA A 274 114.92 -83.46 -56.62
N ASP A 275 114.55 -82.47 -57.44
CA ASP A 275 115.41 -81.93 -58.50
C ASP A 275 116.66 -81.23 -57.93
N ARG A 276 116.51 -80.47 -56.84
CA ARG A 276 117.62 -79.80 -56.15
C ARG A 276 118.60 -80.79 -55.51
N ALA A 277 118.09 -81.84 -54.87
CA ALA A 277 118.90 -82.89 -54.25
C ALA A 277 119.70 -83.70 -55.29
N LEU A 278 119.15 -83.91 -56.49
CA LEU A 278 119.87 -84.55 -57.59
C LEU A 278 121.00 -83.65 -58.14
N GLN A 279 120.78 -82.33 -58.16
CA GLN A 279 121.76 -81.34 -58.63
C GLN A 279 122.90 -81.09 -57.63
N GLU A 280 122.60 -81.09 -56.33
CA GLU A 280 123.58 -80.94 -55.24
C GLU A 280 124.44 -82.21 -55.04
N ALA A 281 123.89 -83.42 -55.26
CA ALA A 281 124.64 -84.67 -55.19
C ALA A 281 125.71 -84.83 -56.30
N LEU A 282 125.54 -84.16 -57.44
CA LEU A 282 126.50 -84.15 -58.55
C LEU A 282 127.65 -83.13 -58.37
N GLN A 283 127.49 -82.14 -57.48
CA GLN A 283 128.51 -81.11 -57.23
C GLN A 283 129.25 -81.28 -55.89
N GLY A 284 128.68 -82.03 -54.93
CA GLY A 284 129.25 -82.18 -53.57
C GLY A 284 130.37 -83.23 -53.42
N ARG A 285 130.69 -84.01 -54.46
CA ARG A 285 131.68 -85.09 -54.38
C ARG A 285 133.14 -84.61 -54.47
N ASP A 286 133.38 -83.37 -54.90
CA ASP A 286 134.72 -82.80 -55.03
C ASP A 286 135.12 -81.79 -53.92
N ILE A 287 134.19 -81.40 -53.04
CA ILE A 287 134.41 -80.32 -52.05
C ILE A 287 134.38 -80.84 -50.59
N THR A 288 134.24 -82.15 -50.38
CA THR A 288 134.33 -82.78 -49.05
C THR A 288 135.77 -83.07 -48.63
N SER A 289 136.58 -82.01 -48.51
CA SER A 289 137.77 -82.01 -47.64
C SER A 289 138.28 -80.60 -47.42
N ARG A 290 137.67 -79.87 -46.47
CA ARG A 290 138.34 -79.04 -45.46
C ARG A 290 137.38 -78.00 -44.90
N GLU A 291 136.98 -78.24 -43.66
CA GLU A 291 136.75 -77.18 -42.67
C GLU A 291 135.35 -76.55 -42.67
N GLY A 292 134.48 -77.11 -41.82
CA GLY A 292 133.20 -76.47 -41.47
C GLY A 292 132.65 -76.82 -40.09
N MET A 293 133.43 -77.46 -39.20
CA MET A 293 133.03 -77.84 -37.83
C MET A 293 132.88 -76.63 -36.86
N ALA A 294 132.63 -75.42 -37.36
CA ALA A 294 132.37 -74.22 -36.55
C ALA A 294 130.90 -73.74 -36.60
N ALA A 295 130.03 -74.40 -37.38
CA ALA A 295 128.62 -74.01 -37.53
C ALA A 295 127.65 -74.72 -36.56
N ALA A 296 128.08 -75.78 -35.88
CA ALA A 296 127.21 -76.62 -35.06
C ALA A 296 126.87 -76.01 -33.68
N ASP A 297 127.73 -75.15 -33.10
CA ASP A 297 127.49 -74.58 -31.77
C ASP A 297 126.55 -73.37 -31.74
N ARG A 298 126.28 -72.72 -32.89
CA ARG A 298 125.46 -71.49 -32.92
C ARG A 298 123.95 -71.75 -32.96
N ALA A 299 123.52 -72.93 -33.42
CA ALA A 299 122.10 -73.24 -33.64
C ALA A 299 121.37 -73.79 -32.39
N LEU A 300 122.10 -74.25 -31.38
CA LEU A 300 121.50 -74.89 -30.20
C LEU A 300 121.07 -73.87 -29.13
N GLN A 301 121.70 -72.70 -29.08
CA GLN A 301 121.47 -71.69 -28.03
C GLN A 301 120.23 -70.81 -28.29
N GLU A 302 119.83 -70.63 -29.56
CA GLU A 302 118.71 -69.75 -29.96
C GLU A 302 117.32 -70.41 -29.77
N LYS A 303 117.23 -71.74 -29.86
CA LYS A 303 115.97 -72.49 -29.67
C LYS A 303 115.53 -72.62 -28.21
N LEU A 304 116.43 -72.44 -27.25
CA LEU A 304 116.12 -72.60 -25.82
C LEU A 304 115.59 -71.32 -25.15
N GLN A 305 115.76 -70.14 -25.76
CA GLN A 305 115.26 -68.88 -25.20
C GLN A 305 113.82 -68.53 -25.61
N ASN A 306 113.35 -68.97 -26.78
CA ASN A 306 112.04 -68.55 -27.30
C ASN A 306 110.83 -69.33 -26.73
N SER A 307 110.99 -70.55 -26.23
CA SER A 307 109.84 -71.35 -25.75
C SER A 307 109.30 -70.93 -24.37
N SER A 308 110.08 -70.21 -23.56
CA SER A 308 109.67 -69.79 -22.21
C SER A 308 108.89 -68.46 -22.17
N LEU A 309 108.90 -67.68 -23.26
CA LEU A 309 108.27 -66.35 -23.31
C LEU A 309 106.79 -66.36 -23.76
N ASP A 310 106.33 -67.41 -24.46
CA ASP A 310 104.95 -67.45 -25.01
C ASP A 310 103.91 -68.04 -24.06
N ALA A 311 104.29 -69.02 -23.22
CA ALA A 311 103.37 -69.64 -22.26
C ALA A 311 102.93 -68.64 -21.15
N THR A 312 103.84 -67.76 -20.74
CA THR A 312 103.62 -66.81 -19.64
C THR A 312 102.76 -65.61 -20.08
N LYS A 313 102.90 -65.17 -21.33
CA LYS A 313 102.10 -64.06 -21.90
C LYS A 313 100.64 -64.47 -22.16
N GLN A 314 100.39 -65.68 -22.65
CA GLN A 314 99.01 -66.17 -22.89
C GLN A 314 98.21 -66.40 -21.61
N ALA A 315 98.87 -66.78 -20.51
CA ALA A 315 98.21 -66.92 -19.20
C ALA A 315 97.81 -65.55 -18.61
N GLN A 316 98.66 -64.53 -18.71
CA GLN A 316 98.37 -63.18 -18.22
C GLN A 316 97.19 -62.51 -18.96
N ILE A 317 97.08 -62.71 -20.28
CA ILE A 317 95.96 -62.15 -21.07
C ILE A 317 94.61 -62.74 -20.63
N ARG A 318 94.58 -64.03 -20.29
CA ARG A 318 93.35 -64.73 -19.87
C ARG A 318 92.89 -64.28 -18.47
N ASP A 319 93.84 -64.05 -17.57
CA ASP A 319 93.57 -63.53 -16.22
C ASP A 319 93.08 -62.06 -16.24
N ILE A 320 93.64 -61.22 -17.13
CA ILE A 320 93.19 -59.83 -17.29
C ILE A 320 91.77 -59.78 -17.85
N ALA A 321 91.48 -60.55 -18.90
CA ALA A 321 90.14 -60.59 -19.52
C ALA A 321 89.06 -61.09 -18.54
N SER A 322 89.39 -62.05 -17.65
CA SER A 322 88.47 -62.53 -16.61
C SER A 322 88.21 -61.48 -15.53
N ARG A 323 89.23 -60.74 -15.10
CA ARG A 323 89.08 -59.68 -14.08
C ARG A 323 88.29 -58.48 -14.59
N GLU A 324 88.48 -58.10 -15.85
CA GLU A 324 87.73 -56.99 -16.45
C GLU A 324 86.25 -57.34 -16.65
N GLY A 325 85.93 -58.58 -17.02
CA GLY A 325 84.54 -59.05 -17.14
C GLY A 325 83.77 -59.05 -15.82
N LEU A 326 84.43 -59.46 -14.72
CA LEU A 326 83.83 -59.41 -13.37
C LEU A 326 83.64 -57.97 -12.88
N ALA A 327 84.60 -57.09 -13.11
CA ALA A 327 84.48 -55.66 -12.72
C ALA A 327 83.39 -54.93 -13.51
N ALA A 328 83.16 -55.29 -14.77
CA ALA A 328 82.09 -54.71 -15.59
C ALA A 328 80.70 -55.18 -15.12
N ALA A 329 80.56 -56.46 -14.73
CA ALA A 329 79.31 -57.00 -14.21
C ALA A 329 78.91 -56.38 -12.86
N ASP A 330 79.88 -56.18 -11.94
CA ASP A 330 79.64 -55.52 -10.66
C ASP A 330 79.21 -54.05 -10.85
N ARG A 331 79.83 -53.33 -11.79
CA ARG A 331 79.48 -51.93 -12.09
C ARG A 331 78.06 -51.81 -12.65
N ALA A 332 77.67 -52.68 -13.58
CA ALA A 332 76.32 -52.69 -14.14
C ALA A 332 75.24 -53.01 -13.09
N LEU A 333 75.54 -53.92 -12.16
CA LEU A 333 74.61 -54.26 -11.08
C LEU A 333 74.47 -53.12 -10.06
N GLN A 334 75.57 -52.40 -9.78
CA GLN A 334 75.56 -51.23 -8.90
C GLN A 334 74.79 -50.05 -9.52
N GLU A 335 74.93 -49.80 -10.82
CA GLU A 335 74.18 -48.78 -11.57
C GLU A 335 72.67 -49.11 -11.62
N ALA A 336 72.30 -50.38 -11.80
CA ALA A 336 70.90 -50.80 -11.80
C ALA A 336 70.21 -50.64 -10.43
N MET A 337 70.92 -50.89 -9.33
CA MET A 337 70.38 -50.65 -7.98
C MET A 337 70.21 -49.15 -7.71
N GLN A 338 71.20 -48.34 -8.05
CA GLN A 338 71.11 -46.88 -7.87
C GLN A 338 69.99 -46.27 -8.72
N GLY A 339 69.81 -46.70 -9.98
CA GLY A 339 68.72 -46.23 -10.84
C GLY A 339 67.34 -46.58 -10.30
N ARG A 340 67.18 -47.76 -9.69
CA ARG A 340 65.92 -48.18 -9.07
C ARG A 340 65.60 -47.40 -7.80
N ASP A 341 66.60 -47.14 -6.96
CA ASP A 341 66.44 -46.34 -5.74
C ASP A 341 66.12 -44.87 -6.06
N ILE A 342 66.75 -44.30 -7.10
CA ILE A 342 66.44 -42.94 -7.57
C ILE A 342 65.00 -42.88 -8.08
N GLY A 343 64.58 -43.81 -8.94
CA GLY A 343 63.21 -43.84 -9.46
C GLY A 343 62.16 -44.02 -8.37
N SER A 344 62.44 -44.84 -7.34
CA SER A 344 61.54 -45.00 -6.20
C SER A 344 61.44 -43.74 -5.34
N ARG A 345 62.56 -43.04 -5.09
CA ARG A 345 62.57 -41.76 -4.36
C ARG A 345 61.85 -40.66 -5.13
N GLU A 346 62.02 -40.59 -6.45
CA GLU A 346 61.33 -39.61 -7.28
C GLU A 346 59.82 -39.83 -7.29
N GLN A 347 59.36 -41.08 -7.36
CA GLN A 347 57.93 -41.42 -7.25
C GLN A 347 57.36 -41.06 -5.88
N MET A 348 58.11 -41.31 -4.80
CA MET A 348 57.68 -40.96 -3.44
C MET A 348 57.61 -39.44 -3.26
N ALA A 349 58.60 -38.69 -3.77
CA ALA A 349 58.60 -37.23 -3.73
C ALA A 349 57.47 -36.61 -4.59
N ALA A 350 57.14 -37.22 -5.73
CA ALA A 350 56.02 -36.78 -6.55
C ALA A 350 54.67 -37.03 -5.86
N ALA A 351 54.50 -38.18 -5.22
CA ALA A 351 53.29 -38.50 -4.44
C ALA A 351 53.14 -37.57 -3.22
N GLU A 352 54.24 -37.22 -2.56
CA GLU A 352 54.25 -36.30 -1.42
C GLU A 352 53.88 -34.87 -1.84
N ARG A 353 54.36 -34.39 -3.00
CA ARG A 353 53.92 -33.11 -3.57
C ARG A 353 52.43 -33.09 -3.92
N ASP A 354 51.92 -34.13 -4.59
CA ASP A 354 50.49 -34.20 -4.95
C ASP A 354 49.60 -34.19 -3.69
N LEU A 355 50.00 -34.90 -2.63
CA LEU A 355 49.30 -34.88 -1.36
C LEU A 355 49.34 -33.48 -0.71
N GLN A 356 50.48 -32.81 -0.76
CA GLN A 356 50.65 -31.47 -0.20
C GLN A 356 49.79 -30.42 -0.94
N GLU A 357 49.74 -30.49 -2.27
CA GLU A 357 48.88 -29.62 -3.10
C GLU A 357 47.39 -29.86 -2.84
N ARG A 358 46.98 -31.12 -2.65
CA ARG A 358 45.60 -31.47 -2.27
C ARG A 358 45.24 -30.96 -0.87
N MET A 359 46.15 -31.05 0.10
CA MET A 359 45.90 -30.52 1.44
C MET A 359 45.81 -28.99 1.45
N GLN A 360 46.67 -28.30 0.71
CA GLN A 360 46.62 -26.84 0.59
C GLN A 360 45.32 -26.38 -0.08
N SER A 361 44.92 -27.00 -1.19
CA SER A 361 43.66 -26.67 -1.87
C SER A 361 42.42 -26.97 -1.01
N ALA A 362 42.44 -28.07 -0.25
CA ALA A 362 41.37 -28.38 0.71
C ALA A 362 41.31 -27.38 1.87
N SER A 363 42.46 -26.94 2.40
CA SER A 363 42.56 -25.92 3.44
C SER A 363 42.02 -24.56 2.97
N ILE A 364 42.40 -24.14 1.77
CA ILE A 364 41.90 -22.90 1.15
C ILE A 364 40.38 -23.00 0.96
N GLY A 365 39.87 -24.08 0.37
CA GLY A 365 38.44 -24.27 0.15
C GLY A 365 37.61 -24.45 1.43
N ALA A 366 38.20 -24.87 2.55
CA ALA A 366 37.53 -24.88 3.85
C ALA A 366 37.46 -23.47 4.46
N THR A 367 38.53 -22.69 4.31
CA THR A 367 38.61 -21.30 4.77
C THR A 367 37.64 -20.41 4.01
N ASP A 368 37.59 -20.52 2.68
CA ASP A 368 36.64 -19.78 1.84
C ASP A 368 35.19 -20.10 2.20
N ARG A 369 34.87 -21.38 2.46
CA ARG A 369 33.52 -21.77 2.90
C ARG A 369 33.15 -21.22 4.28
N GLN A 370 34.11 -21.07 5.19
CA GLN A 370 33.87 -20.42 6.47
C GLN A 370 33.66 -18.91 6.29
N GLN A 371 34.49 -18.24 5.50
CA GLN A 371 34.33 -16.81 5.22
C GLN A 371 32.99 -16.48 4.55
N ILE A 372 32.56 -17.28 3.57
CA ILE A 372 31.24 -17.12 2.93
C ILE A 372 30.11 -17.28 3.94
N ARG A 373 30.20 -18.27 4.85
CA ARG A 373 29.20 -18.49 5.90
C ARG A 373 29.15 -17.32 6.89
N ASP A 374 30.30 -16.80 7.28
CA ASP A 374 30.40 -15.67 8.21
C ASP A 374 29.87 -14.38 7.58
N ILE A 375 30.17 -14.13 6.30
CA ILE A 375 29.62 -12.99 5.55
C ILE A 375 28.09 -13.12 5.44
N ALA A 376 27.57 -14.28 5.03
CA ALA A 376 26.13 -14.50 4.93
C ALA A 376 25.41 -14.34 6.27
N SER A 377 26.03 -14.76 7.38
CA SER A 377 25.49 -14.57 8.72
C SER A 377 25.48 -13.10 9.14
N ARG A 378 26.55 -12.34 8.83
CA ARG A 378 26.62 -10.90 9.13
C ARG A 378 25.63 -10.10 8.31
N GLU A 379 25.49 -10.42 7.02
CA GLU A 379 24.51 -9.78 6.15
C GLU A 379 23.08 -10.11 6.59
N GLY A 380 22.81 -11.34 7.01
CA GLY A 380 21.52 -11.74 7.59
C GLY A 380 21.18 -10.96 8.87
N LEU A 381 22.15 -10.78 9.77
CA LEU A 381 21.98 -9.98 10.98
C LEU A 381 21.75 -8.49 10.66
N ALA A 382 22.54 -7.92 9.74
CA ALA A 382 22.38 -6.52 9.33
C ALA A 382 21.04 -6.28 8.63
N ALA A 383 20.53 -7.24 7.85
CA ALA A 383 19.22 -7.17 7.23
C ALA A 383 18.09 -7.24 8.27
N ALA A 384 18.21 -8.13 9.26
CA ALA A 384 17.25 -8.24 10.35
C ALA A 384 17.22 -6.96 11.23
N GLU A 385 18.38 -6.37 11.51
CA GLU A 385 18.50 -5.11 12.26
C GLU A 385 17.86 -3.95 11.49
N ARG A 386 18.11 -3.85 10.16
CA ARG A 386 17.45 -2.85 9.30
C ARG A 386 15.94 -3.01 9.27
N ALA A 387 15.44 -4.23 9.10
CA ALA A 387 14.00 -4.49 9.09
C ALA A 387 13.33 -4.13 10.42
N LEU A 388 13.99 -4.41 11.55
CA LEU A 388 13.49 -4.06 12.87
C LEU A 388 13.49 -2.54 13.09
N GLN A 389 14.51 -1.85 12.57
CA GLN A 389 14.59 -0.39 12.58
C GLN A 389 13.49 0.27 11.73
N GLU A 390 13.19 -0.27 10.55
CA GLU A 390 12.08 0.19 9.69
C GLU A 390 10.72 0.01 10.38
N VAL A 391 10.50 -1.12 11.05
CA VAL A 391 9.25 -1.36 11.81
C VAL A 391 9.10 -0.38 12.97
N MET A 392 10.17 -0.10 13.71
CA MET A 392 10.11 0.89 14.81
C MET A 392 9.85 2.30 14.27
N GLN A 393 10.55 2.71 13.21
CA GLN A 393 10.32 4.02 12.59
C GLN A 393 8.89 4.15 12.04
N GLY A 394 8.38 3.13 11.36
CA GLY A 394 6.99 3.11 10.87
C GLY A 394 5.97 3.23 11.99
N ARG A 395 6.21 2.56 13.12
CA ARG A 395 5.34 2.63 14.30
C ARG A 395 5.40 4.00 14.99
N ASP A 396 6.58 4.61 15.08
CA ASP A 396 6.76 5.96 15.63
C ASP A 396 6.11 7.02 14.73
N ILE A 397 6.24 6.89 13.40
CA ILE A 397 5.59 7.78 12.42
C ILE A 397 4.07 7.66 12.54
N ALA A 398 3.52 6.43 12.52
CA ALA A 398 2.08 6.23 12.66
C ALA A 398 1.53 6.77 14.00
N SER A 399 2.30 6.65 15.09
CA SER A 399 1.94 7.22 16.39
C SER A 399 1.96 8.76 16.37
N ARG A 400 2.98 9.37 15.76
CA ARG A 400 3.07 10.83 15.60
C ARG A 400 1.98 11.39 14.70
N GLU A 401 1.70 10.73 13.59
CA GLU A 401 0.62 11.10 12.67
C GLU A 401 -0.75 10.95 13.34
N GLY A 402 -0.96 9.89 14.12
CA GLY A 402 -2.17 9.71 14.92
C GLY A 402 -2.36 10.81 15.97
N MET A 403 -1.29 11.20 16.69
CA MET A 403 -1.33 12.32 17.63
C MET A 403 -1.58 13.66 16.92
N ALA A 404 -0.93 13.92 15.78
CA ALA A 404 -1.13 15.13 14.99
C ALA A 404 -2.56 15.23 14.42
N TRP A 405 -3.14 14.11 14.00
CA TRP A 405 -4.53 14.06 13.57
C TRP A 405 -5.49 14.35 14.73
N ALA A 406 -5.27 13.73 15.89
CA ALA A 406 -6.08 13.97 17.08
C ALA A 406 -6.01 15.44 17.55
N ASP A 407 -4.83 16.05 17.52
CA ASP A 407 -4.64 17.46 17.88
C ASP A 407 -5.35 18.40 16.90
N ARG A 408 -5.23 18.14 15.58
CA ARG A 408 -5.94 18.91 14.55
C ARG A 408 -7.46 18.82 14.71
N ASN A 409 -7.98 17.62 14.96
CA ASN A 409 -9.41 17.41 15.12
C ASN A 409 -9.95 18.10 16.40
N LEU A 410 -9.14 18.11 17.46
CA LEU A 410 -9.46 18.85 18.68
C LEU A 410 -9.50 20.36 18.42
N GLN A 411 -8.50 20.91 17.72
CA GLN A 411 -8.46 22.33 17.34
C GLN A 411 -9.64 22.73 16.46
N GLU A 412 -9.99 21.92 15.45
CA GLU A 412 -11.17 22.17 14.60
C GLU A 412 -12.46 22.16 15.44
N SER A 413 -12.59 21.24 16.39
CA SER A 413 -13.76 21.18 17.27
C SER A 413 -13.87 22.39 18.19
N GLN A 414 -12.73 22.92 18.69
CA GLN A 414 -12.70 24.13 19.51
C GLN A 414 -13.06 25.36 18.67
N PHE A 415 -12.48 25.47 17.47
CA PHE A 415 -12.80 26.57 16.56
C PHE A 415 -14.28 26.56 16.13
N ALA A 416 -14.85 25.38 15.87
CA ALA A 416 -16.27 25.25 15.55
C ALA A 416 -17.18 25.68 16.71
N ARG A 417 -16.80 25.37 17.97
CA ARG A 417 -17.53 25.83 19.16
C ARG A 417 -17.42 27.34 19.35
N ASP A 418 -16.23 27.91 19.18
CA ASP A 418 -15.99 29.34 19.28
C ASP A 418 -16.73 30.13 18.19
N LEU A 419 -16.77 29.60 16.97
CA LEU A 419 -17.52 30.19 15.87
C LEU A 419 -19.03 30.13 16.15
N ALA A 420 -19.53 29.00 16.64
CA ALA A 420 -20.94 28.84 17.00
C ALA A 420 -21.35 29.82 18.09
N THR A 421 -20.54 29.98 19.14
CA THR A 421 -20.79 30.95 20.23
C THR A 421 -20.75 32.39 19.74
N ARG A 422 -19.82 32.75 18.85
CA ARG A 422 -19.79 34.10 18.25
C ARG A 422 -21.03 34.37 17.39
N VAL A 423 -21.44 33.40 16.56
CA VAL A 423 -22.62 33.54 15.71
C VAL A 423 -23.90 33.70 16.56
N THR A 424 -24.03 32.95 17.65
CA THR A 424 -25.16 33.13 18.57
C THR A 424 -25.15 34.51 19.21
N LEU A 425 -23.98 34.98 19.67
CA LEU A 425 -23.84 36.28 20.32
C LEU A 425 -24.18 37.42 19.34
N ASP A 426 -23.67 37.37 18.12
CA ASP A 426 -23.96 38.36 17.07
C ASP A 426 -25.45 38.39 16.72
N ARG A 427 -26.08 37.20 16.69
CA ARG A 427 -27.52 37.09 16.42
C ARG A 427 -28.33 37.73 17.53
N GLU A 428 -28.00 37.45 18.79
CA GLU A 428 -28.63 38.06 19.96
C GLU A 428 -28.46 39.58 19.95
N GLN A 429 -27.24 40.08 19.72
CA GLN A 429 -26.97 41.51 19.64
C GLN A 429 -27.82 42.20 18.56
N ARG A 430 -27.95 41.59 17.38
CA ARG A 430 -28.81 42.11 16.31
C ARG A 430 -30.28 42.13 16.70
N TYR A 431 -30.78 41.09 17.37
CA TYR A 431 -32.15 41.08 17.88
C TYR A 431 -32.38 42.18 18.92
N THR A 432 -31.47 42.36 19.86
CA THR A 432 -31.57 43.42 20.89
C THR A 432 -31.52 44.80 20.25
N GLN A 433 -30.64 45.02 19.27
CA GLN A 433 -30.54 46.30 18.57
C GLN A 433 -31.79 46.61 17.73
N ALA A 434 -32.33 45.61 17.03
CA ALA A 434 -33.58 45.75 16.27
C ALA A 434 -34.77 46.03 17.19
N ALA A 435 -34.83 45.40 18.38
CA ALA A 435 -35.85 45.67 19.37
C ALA A 435 -35.78 47.10 19.91
N MET A 436 -34.58 47.62 20.22
CA MET A 436 -34.40 49.01 20.64
C MET A 436 -34.82 50.00 19.55
N GLN A 437 -34.42 49.78 18.30
CA GLN A 437 -34.87 50.62 17.19
C GLN A 437 -36.39 50.57 17.00
N GLY A 438 -36.99 49.39 17.13
CA GLY A 438 -38.46 49.24 17.08
C GLY A 438 -39.17 50.04 18.18
N GLN A 439 -38.64 50.00 19.40
CA GLN A 439 -39.15 50.79 20.52
C GLN A 439 -39.00 52.30 20.27
N GLU A 440 -37.84 52.74 19.77
CA GLU A 440 -37.58 54.15 19.46
C GLU A 440 -38.52 54.68 18.35
N ILE A 441 -38.74 53.89 17.29
CA ILE A 441 -39.70 54.22 16.23
C ILE A 441 -41.12 54.31 16.78
N ALA A 442 -41.54 53.35 17.61
CA ALA A 442 -42.87 53.36 18.21
C ALA A 442 -43.07 54.58 19.12
N TYR A 443 -42.06 54.95 19.90
CA TYR A 443 -42.09 56.15 20.73
C TYR A 443 -42.24 57.42 19.88
N GLN A 444 -41.39 57.59 18.85
CA GLN A 444 -41.47 58.74 17.95
C GLN A 444 -42.81 58.82 17.18
N GLN A 445 -43.38 57.68 16.81
CA GLN A 445 -44.70 57.65 16.17
C GLN A 445 -45.81 58.07 17.13
N ASN A 446 -45.75 57.62 18.39
CA ASN A 446 -46.69 58.04 19.41
C ASN A 446 -46.64 59.54 19.67
N GLU A 447 -45.44 60.15 19.79
CA GLU A 447 -45.30 61.61 19.93
C GLU A 447 -45.95 62.36 18.75
N ARG A 448 -45.65 61.96 17.51
CA ARG A 448 -46.22 62.61 16.32
C ARG A 448 -47.74 62.47 16.25
N ASN A 449 -48.27 61.33 16.69
CA ASN A 449 -49.71 61.10 16.74
C ASN A 449 -50.36 61.97 17.82
N LEU A 450 -49.72 62.13 18.98
CA LEU A 450 -50.16 63.06 20.02
C LEU A 450 -50.18 64.50 19.49
N ASP A 451 -49.10 64.95 18.85
CA ASP A 451 -49.00 66.30 18.30
C ASP A 451 -50.08 66.59 17.26
N ARG A 452 -50.33 65.63 16.36
CA ARG A 452 -51.38 65.77 15.33
C ARG A 452 -52.77 65.80 15.96
N ALA A 453 -53.05 64.91 16.90
CA ALA A 453 -54.34 64.88 17.60
C ALA A 453 -54.58 66.19 18.37
N LEU A 454 -53.54 66.75 18.98
CA LEU A 454 -53.60 68.04 19.68
C LEU A 454 -53.89 69.20 18.71
N GLN A 455 -53.20 69.25 17.57
CA GLN A 455 -53.45 70.26 16.52
C GLN A 455 -54.86 70.20 15.96
N GLU A 456 -55.38 68.99 15.70
CA GLU A 456 -56.75 68.79 15.20
C GLU A 456 -57.79 69.25 16.24
N LYS A 457 -57.60 68.93 17.53
CA LYS A 457 -58.50 69.37 18.60
C LYS A 457 -58.49 70.89 18.78
N LEU A 458 -57.32 71.53 18.76
CA LEU A 458 -57.18 73.00 18.83
C LEU A 458 -57.84 73.72 17.66
N ALA A 459 -57.80 73.14 16.46
CA ALA A 459 -58.47 73.68 15.28
C ALA A 459 -60.00 73.56 15.38
N GLY A 460 -60.50 72.54 16.09
CA GLY A 460 -61.93 72.35 16.33
C GLY A 460 -62.56 73.35 17.29
N TRP A 461 -61.77 74.04 18.11
CA TRP A 461 -62.29 74.99 19.09
C TRP A 461 -62.25 76.42 18.57
N ASN A 462 -63.41 77.07 18.51
CA ASN A 462 -63.59 78.45 18.02
C ASN A 462 -63.11 79.51 19.04
N LEU A 463 -61.92 79.32 19.63
CA LEU A 463 -61.32 80.25 20.61
C LEU A 463 -60.69 81.46 19.93
N LYS A 464 -60.71 82.60 20.62
CA LYS A 464 -59.92 83.79 20.24
C LYS A 464 -58.44 83.43 20.22
N SER A 465 -57.69 83.99 19.25
CA SER A 465 -56.28 83.65 18.99
C SER A 465 -55.38 83.77 20.23
N SER A 466 -55.69 84.70 21.15
CA SER A 466 -54.96 84.89 22.41
C SER A 466 -55.10 83.72 23.39
N ASP A 467 -56.29 83.12 23.44
CA ASP A 467 -56.66 82.12 24.44
C ASP A 467 -56.31 80.71 23.95
N ARG A 468 -56.18 80.53 22.63
CA ARG A 468 -55.74 79.27 22.00
C ARG A 468 -54.34 78.85 22.45
N ASN A 469 -53.39 79.77 22.55
CA ASN A 469 -52.03 79.42 22.98
C ASN A 469 -51.97 79.01 24.46
N ALA A 470 -52.73 79.68 25.34
CA ALA A 470 -52.78 79.33 26.75
C ALA A 470 -53.50 78.00 26.99
N ALA A 471 -54.62 77.76 26.32
CA ALA A 471 -55.31 76.48 26.34
C ALA A 471 -54.43 75.35 25.76
N ALA A 472 -53.82 75.57 24.60
CA ALA A 472 -52.90 74.62 23.96
C ALA A 472 -51.79 74.18 24.91
N GLN A 473 -51.07 75.12 25.53
CA GLN A 473 -49.98 74.81 26.44
C GLN A 473 -50.43 74.02 27.67
N PHE A 474 -51.61 74.33 28.24
CA PHE A 474 -52.15 73.61 29.38
C PHE A 474 -52.51 72.17 29.01
N LEU A 475 -53.11 71.97 27.85
CA LEU A 475 -53.51 70.64 27.36
C LEU A 475 -52.34 69.79 26.92
N THR A 476 -51.34 70.38 26.26
CA THR A 476 -50.09 69.69 25.93
C THR A 476 -49.42 69.18 27.21
N ASN A 477 -49.26 70.04 28.22
CA ASN A 477 -48.66 69.63 29.49
C ASN A 477 -49.47 68.52 30.18
N MET A 478 -50.79 68.55 30.11
CA MET A 478 -51.64 67.50 30.66
C MET A 478 -51.54 66.17 29.90
N GLU A 479 -51.57 66.22 28.56
CA GLU A 479 -51.49 65.03 27.71
C GLU A 479 -50.12 64.36 27.87
N THR A 480 -49.04 65.16 27.97
CA THR A 480 -47.69 64.67 28.28
C THR A 480 -47.63 64.04 29.68
N MET A 481 -48.17 64.70 30.72
CA MET A 481 -48.20 64.12 32.07
C MET A 481 -48.99 62.81 32.15
N PHE A 482 -50.11 62.72 31.42
CA PHE A 482 -50.89 61.48 31.36
C PHE A 482 -50.15 60.37 30.60
N ALA A 483 -49.52 60.70 29.47
CA ALA A 483 -48.72 59.75 28.69
C ALA A 483 -47.52 59.22 29.49
N ASP A 484 -46.85 60.08 30.25
CA ASP A 484 -45.73 59.71 31.12
C ASP A 484 -46.17 58.79 32.26
N GLN A 485 -47.27 59.14 32.96
CA GLN A 485 -47.84 58.28 34.00
C GLN A 485 -48.29 56.93 33.43
N TYR A 486 -48.94 56.92 32.27
CA TYR A 486 -49.40 55.71 31.61
C TYR A 486 -48.22 54.80 31.22
N SER A 487 -47.19 55.37 30.61
CA SER A 487 -45.96 54.65 30.23
C SER A 487 -45.23 54.08 31.44
N ALA A 488 -45.08 54.86 32.52
CA ALA A 488 -44.43 54.43 33.75
C ALA A 488 -45.18 53.28 34.45
N ILE A 489 -46.52 53.30 34.44
CA ILE A 489 -47.36 52.22 35.00
C ILE A 489 -47.23 50.94 34.16
N MET A 490 -47.18 51.05 32.83
CA MET A 490 -47.07 49.90 31.92
C MET A 490 -45.64 49.30 31.88
N ALA A 491 -44.60 50.12 32.04
CA ALA A 491 -43.22 49.67 32.09
C ALA A 491 -42.84 48.99 33.41
N ASN A 492 -43.63 49.19 34.48
CA ASN A 492 -43.37 48.59 35.77
C ASN A 492 -43.84 47.12 35.81
N THR A 493 -42.88 46.20 35.67
CA THR A 493 -43.10 44.75 35.70
C THR A 493 -43.46 44.20 37.08
N ASN A 494 -43.29 45.00 38.16
CA ASN A 494 -43.54 44.58 39.53
C ASN A 494 -44.99 44.82 40.01
N LEU A 495 -45.83 45.46 39.18
CA LEU A 495 -47.26 45.66 39.47
C LEU A 495 -48.07 44.45 39.00
N ASP A 496 -48.92 43.92 39.87
CA ASP A 496 -49.91 42.91 39.49
C ASP A 496 -51.02 43.53 38.62
N GLU A 497 -51.78 42.69 37.91
CA GLU A 497 -52.75 43.13 36.90
C GLU A 497 -53.87 44.02 37.48
N ASN A 498 -54.33 43.69 38.69
CA ASN A 498 -55.36 44.47 39.39
C ASN A 498 -54.85 45.85 39.84
N THR A 499 -53.64 45.93 40.40
CA THR A 499 -53.08 47.23 40.83
C THR A 499 -52.70 48.09 39.64
N ARG A 500 -52.19 47.49 38.55
CA ARG A 500 -51.93 48.18 37.29
C ARG A 500 -53.24 48.79 36.75
N GLY A 501 -54.32 48.02 36.72
CA GLY A 501 -55.65 48.50 36.31
C GLY A 501 -56.16 49.67 37.17
N ALA A 502 -56.03 49.59 38.50
CA ALA A 502 -56.46 50.64 39.41
C ALA A 502 -55.66 51.95 39.25
N GLN A 503 -54.34 51.87 39.05
CA GLN A 503 -53.50 53.05 38.82
C GLN A 503 -53.81 53.71 37.47
N LEU A 504 -54.03 52.92 36.42
CA LEU A 504 -54.46 53.43 35.11
C LEU A 504 -55.83 54.13 35.21
N ALA A 505 -56.77 53.58 35.97
CA ALA A 505 -58.08 54.19 36.20
C ALA A 505 -57.97 55.53 36.96
N SER A 506 -57.09 55.62 37.97
CA SER A 506 -56.82 56.87 38.68
C SER A 506 -56.19 57.93 37.78
N ALA A 507 -55.24 57.55 36.91
CA ALA A 507 -54.62 58.46 35.95
C ALA A 507 -55.67 59.01 34.95
N ARG A 508 -56.57 58.15 34.47
CA ARG A 508 -57.71 58.57 33.62
C ARG A 508 -58.64 59.53 34.36
N ALA A 509 -59.02 59.23 35.60
CA ALA A 509 -59.89 60.10 36.38
C ALA A 509 -59.26 61.48 36.67
N MET A 510 -57.93 61.57 36.83
CA MET A 510 -57.24 62.86 36.94
C MET A 510 -57.26 63.65 35.64
N ARG A 511 -56.96 62.99 34.51
CA ARG A 511 -57.06 63.55 33.15
C ARG A 511 -58.45 64.15 32.93
N ASP A 512 -59.50 63.38 33.22
CA ASP A 512 -60.90 63.80 33.07
C ASP A 512 -61.26 65.03 33.93
N LYS A 513 -60.83 65.06 35.20
CA LYS A 513 -61.03 66.22 36.08
C LYS A 513 -60.31 67.47 35.58
N GLN A 514 -59.10 67.31 35.07
CA GLN A 514 -58.32 68.43 34.57
C GLN A 514 -58.88 68.96 33.24
N ILE A 515 -59.46 68.10 32.39
CA ILE A 515 -60.17 68.54 31.17
C ILE A 515 -61.39 69.36 31.55
N ASN A 516 -62.19 68.87 32.51
CA ASN A 516 -63.37 69.57 32.98
C ASN A 516 -63.05 70.96 33.55
N PHE A 517 -61.88 71.12 34.18
CA PHE A 517 -61.41 72.42 34.61
C PHE A 517 -61.13 73.38 33.44
N VAL A 518 -60.58 72.89 32.33
CA VAL A 518 -60.36 73.67 31.10
C VAL A 518 -61.69 74.02 30.44
N GLU A 519 -62.64 73.09 30.41
CA GLU A 519 -64.01 73.33 29.91
C GLU A 519 -64.67 74.50 30.64
N GLN A 520 -64.56 74.53 31.97
CA GLN A 520 -65.11 75.57 32.82
C GLN A 520 -64.40 76.93 32.65
N LEU A 521 -63.08 76.93 32.48
CA LEU A 521 -62.29 78.16 32.37
C LEU A 521 -62.52 78.89 31.03
N TYR A 522 -62.75 78.14 29.94
CA TYR A 522 -62.88 78.70 28.59
C TYR A 522 -64.30 78.62 28.01
N VAL A 523 -65.27 78.07 28.74
CA VAL A 523 -66.67 77.87 28.29
C VAL A 523 -66.72 77.08 26.98
N VAL A 524 -66.00 75.95 26.95
CA VAL A 524 -65.92 75.04 25.81
C VAL A 524 -66.30 73.64 26.27
N ASP A 525 -67.18 72.95 25.54
CA ASP A 525 -67.44 71.53 25.78
C ASP A 525 -66.31 70.69 25.14
N LEU A 526 -65.56 69.97 25.96
CA LEU A 526 -64.46 69.08 25.58
C LEU A 526 -64.90 67.62 25.74
N ASN A 527 -65.80 67.15 24.88
CA ASN A 527 -66.03 65.71 24.78
C ASN A 527 -64.77 65.03 24.21
N TRP A 528 -64.10 64.21 25.02
CA TRP A 528 -62.84 63.55 24.68
C TRP A 528 -62.98 62.19 24.03
#